data_AF-A0A6I8LVH7-F1
#
_entry.id   AF-A0A6I8LVH7-F1
#
_cell.length_a   1.000
_cell.length_b   1.000
_cell.length_c   1.000
_cell.angle_alpha   90.00
_cell.angle_beta   90.00
_cell.angle_gamma   90.00
#
_symmetry.space_group_name_H-M   'P 1'
#
loop_
_entity.id
_entity.type
_entity.pdbx_description
1 polymer ?
#
loop_
_entity_poly.entity_id
_entity_poly.type
_entity_poly.pdbx_seq_one_letter_code
_entity_poly.pdbx_strand_id
1 'polypeptide(L)'
;MDVSHSVGVQIGSNNLLQIFTDPRKRRWLIGISVVVTLTLTGVFVLLYRTVPHAELEVSAFSVQEPSKVDAKQHSVYEMNNKTQEEVLGHDPVDATAIDVTLKNDGTAPAVLLGADVKVIYAETLDDCNERGGEVTVAADYAVKLPSKMPERPFTIPRDIRFEVRGGTTDRFTLSIGPEEQTRSSTTPWVIVADVGLRGDDGKTTRAGTAALVTFPGEGLENLTVAPLWNRDCIRKNGETVAKALSLQADARADELSELGRRYNSMASATGRPAQSACTERTTGEIRKLCGVFANDRLTIDLELRRPPLPGSTVLGITVSGRNGKPQYTPGMAYKADYDQGSPGWDVDYTSKNGEVVLQVRPEDIEIHGTSIKISTLATADLFLAGQSRIDVQWRSEPTAEEPLSVSVARGD
;
A
#
# COMPACT_ATOMS: atom_id res chain seq x y z
N MET A 1 -9.26 19.26 101.70
CA MET A 1 -7.94 18.88 101.15
C MET A 1 -8.09 17.48 100.59
N ASP A 2 -7.72 17.34 99.32
CA ASP A 2 -7.80 16.16 98.47
C ASP A 2 -7.35 14.84 99.10
N VAL A 3 -7.99 13.75 98.69
CA VAL A 3 -7.25 12.58 98.17
C VAL A 3 -8.02 12.00 96.99
N SER A 4 -7.42 12.07 95.80
CA SER A 4 -7.88 11.44 94.58
C SER A 4 -7.57 9.94 94.58
N HIS A 5 -8.58 9.12 94.29
CA HIS A 5 -8.41 7.70 93.96
C HIS A 5 -8.15 7.57 92.45
N SER A 6 -6.97 7.07 92.07
CA SER A 6 -6.71 6.60 90.70
C SER A 6 -7.03 5.10 90.60
N VAL A 7 -7.91 4.77 89.66
CA VAL A 7 -8.24 3.40 89.25
C VAL A 7 -7.21 2.96 88.22
N GLY A 8 -6.39 1.96 88.57
CA GLY A 8 -5.49 1.30 87.64
C GLY A 8 -6.21 0.18 86.88
N VAL A 9 -6.42 0.37 85.59
CA VAL A 9 -6.92 -0.65 84.66
C VAL A 9 -5.81 -1.68 84.40
N GLN A 10 -6.02 -2.94 84.81
CA GLN A 10 -5.21 -4.07 84.35
C GLN A 10 -5.59 -4.41 82.91
N ILE A 11 -4.70 -4.10 81.97
CA ILE A 11 -4.75 -4.63 80.60
C ILE A 11 -4.12 -6.02 80.63
N GLY A 12 -4.93 -7.06 80.41
CA GLY A 12 -4.46 -8.44 80.26
C GLY A 12 -3.49 -8.56 79.09
N SER A 13 -2.27 -8.98 79.37
CA SER A 13 -1.22 -9.22 78.38
C SER A 13 -1.49 -10.51 77.61
N ASN A 14 -2.07 -10.39 76.41
CA ASN A 14 -2.16 -11.50 75.48
C ASN A 14 -0.77 -11.90 74.97
N ASN A 15 -0.43 -13.18 75.14
CA ASN A 15 0.84 -13.89 74.93
C ASN A 15 1.46 -13.87 73.51
N LEU A 16 1.13 -12.93 72.62
CA LEU A 16 1.62 -12.94 71.24
C LEU A 16 3.09 -12.48 71.09
N LEU A 17 3.60 -11.65 72.00
CA LEU A 17 4.96 -11.09 71.89
C LEU A 17 6.08 -12.01 72.40
N GLN A 18 5.78 -13.00 73.26
CA GLN A 18 6.79 -13.95 73.77
C GLN A 18 7.22 -15.01 72.74
N ILE A 19 6.49 -15.14 71.63
CA ILE A 19 6.81 -16.10 70.57
C ILE A 19 7.99 -15.63 69.71
N PHE A 20 8.23 -14.31 69.63
CA PHE A 20 9.28 -13.72 68.80
C PHE A 20 10.64 -13.56 69.49
N THR A 21 10.71 -13.70 70.82
CA THR A 21 11.94 -13.52 71.60
C THR A 21 12.68 -14.83 71.88
N ASP A 22 12.03 -16.00 71.73
CA ASP A 22 12.65 -17.32 71.92
C ASP A 22 13.28 -17.83 70.60
N PRO A 23 14.61 -17.97 70.51
CA PRO A 23 15.30 -18.38 69.29
C PRO A 23 14.94 -19.80 68.84
N ARG A 24 14.49 -20.69 69.74
CA ARG A 24 14.05 -22.04 69.36
C ARG A 24 12.65 -22.01 68.74
N LYS A 25 11.71 -21.25 69.32
CA LYS A 25 10.36 -21.08 68.77
C LYS A 25 10.37 -20.31 67.44
N ARG A 26 11.25 -19.32 67.30
CA ARG A 26 11.45 -18.59 66.04
C ARG A 26 11.99 -19.48 64.91
N ARG A 27 12.96 -20.36 65.19
CA ARG A 27 13.45 -21.35 64.21
C ARG A 27 12.36 -22.33 63.79
N TRP A 28 11.53 -22.77 64.74
CA TRP A 28 10.39 -23.65 64.47
C TRP A 28 9.32 -22.96 63.58
N LEU A 29 8.99 -21.71 63.86
CA LEU A 29 8.04 -20.93 63.04
C LEU A 29 8.56 -20.66 61.62
N ILE A 30 9.85 -20.35 61.49
CA ILE A 30 10.49 -20.19 60.18
C ILE A 30 10.45 -21.53 59.42
N GLY A 31 10.77 -22.64 60.09
CA GLY A 31 10.68 -23.98 59.50
C GLY A 31 9.27 -24.34 59.02
N ILE A 32 8.24 -24.10 59.86
CA ILE A 32 6.84 -24.30 59.47
C ILE A 32 6.47 -23.41 58.29
N SER A 33 6.82 -22.13 58.32
CA SER A 33 6.49 -21.18 57.24
C SER A 33 7.10 -21.60 55.91
N VAL A 34 8.38 -22.00 55.91
CA VAL A 34 9.06 -22.50 54.70
C VAL A 34 8.38 -23.77 54.18
N VAL A 35 8.06 -24.72 55.05
CA VAL A 35 7.38 -25.97 54.66
C VAL A 35 5.99 -25.70 54.09
N VAL A 36 5.19 -24.85 54.75
CA VAL A 36 3.84 -24.47 54.29
C VAL A 36 3.91 -23.73 52.95
N THR A 37 4.88 -22.84 52.78
CA THR A 37 5.04 -22.11 51.51
C THR A 37 5.42 -23.09 50.41
N LEU A 38 6.40 -23.96 50.62
CA LEU A 38 6.83 -24.96 49.63
C LEU A 38 5.73 -25.96 49.28
N THR A 39 4.93 -26.42 50.25
CA THR A 39 3.81 -27.32 49.98
C THR A 39 2.69 -26.61 49.23
N LEU A 40 2.35 -25.36 49.58
CA LEU A 40 1.37 -24.57 48.83
C LEU A 40 1.84 -24.30 47.40
N THR A 41 3.09 -23.94 47.18
CA THR A 41 3.64 -23.76 45.83
C THR A 41 3.64 -25.07 45.05
N GLY A 42 4.02 -26.18 45.70
CA GLY A 42 4.00 -27.51 45.07
C GLY A 42 2.59 -27.95 44.66
N VAL A 43 1.61 -27.78 45.55
CA VAL A 43 0.19 -28.08 45.28
C VAL A 43 -0.35 -27.16 44.19
N PHE A 44 -0.01 -25.87 44.21
CA PHE A 44 -0.43 -24.92 43.17
C PHE A 44 0.12 -25.30 41.79
N VAL A 45 1.41 -25.65 41.69
CA VAL A 45 2.02 -26.11 40.42
C VAL A 45 1.39 -27.41 39.93
N LEU A 46 1.09 -28.36 40.84
CA LEU A 46 0.41 -29.61 40.51
C LEU A 46 -1.01 -29.33 40.00
N LEU A 47 -1.78 -28.51 40.72
CA LEU A 47 -3.13 -28.13 40.33
C LEU A 47 -3.13 -27.40 38.98
N TYR A 48 -2.23 -26.43 38.78
CA TYR A 48 -2.10 -25.70 37.53
C TYR A 48 -1.78 -26.63 36.34
N ARG A 49 -0.96 -27.66 36.55
CA ARG A 49 -0.69 -28.68 35.51
C ARG A 49 -1.85 -29.65 35.27
N THR A 50 -2.65 -29.96 36.29
CA THR A 50 -3.73 -30.96 36.20
C THR A 50 -5.09 -30.40 35.83
N VAL A 51 -5.35 -29.12 36.11
CA VAL A 51 -6.61 -28.46 35.78
C VAL A 51 -6.56 -28.01 34.32
N PRO A 52 -7.50 -28.44 33.46
CA PRO A 52 -7.59 -27.97 32.09
C PRO A 52 -7.78 -26.45 32.09
N HIS A 53 -6.85 -25.75 31.46
CA HIS A 53 -6.93 -24.30 31.27
C HIS A 53 -6.47 -23.95 29.85
N ALA A 54 -7.08 -22.93 29.29
CA ALA A 54 -6.65 -22.32 28.03
C ALA A 54 -5.82 -21.07 28.36
N GLU A 55 -4.68 -20.90 27.68
CA GLU A 55 -3.84 -19.72 27.80
C GLU A 55 -3.45 -19.25 26.40
N LEU A 56 -4.37 -18.51 25.77
CA LEU A 56 -4.23 -18.06 24.40
C LEU A 56 -3.53 -16.70 24.34
N GLU A 57 -2.41 -16.65 23.63
CA GLU A 57 -1.65 -15.43 23.35
C GLU A 57 -1.47 -15.22 21.84
N VAL A 58 -1.29 -13.97 21.44
CA VAL A 58 -0.94 -13.61 20.06
C VAL A 58 0.58 -13.59 19.95
N SER A 59 1.12 -14.57 19.24
CA SER A 59 2.57 -14.78 19.12
C SER A 59 3.18 -14.04 17.93
N ALA A 60 2.41 -13.80 16.87
CA ALA A 60 2.80 -12.96 15.75
C ALA A 60 1.57 -12.30 15.10
N PHE A 61 1.78 -11.10 14.58
CA PHE A 61 0.78 -10.31 13.86
C PHE A 61 1.46 -9.61 12.69
N SER A 62 1.00 -9.89 11.47
CA SER A 62 1.58 -9.34 10.24
C SER A 62 0.49 -9.07 9.19
N VAL A 63 0.89 -8.44 8.08
CA VAL A 63 0.05 -8.32 6.90
C VAL A 63 0.76 -9.08 5.78
N GLN A 64 0.04 -9.99 5.13
CA GLN A 64 0.57 -10.79 4.02
C GLN A 64 0.47 -10.04 2.70
N GLU A 65 1.32 -10.44 1.75
CA GLU A 65 1.16 -10.09 0.35
C GLU A 65 -0.26 -10.48 -0.13
N PRO A 66 -0.83 -9.73 -1.09
CA PRO A 66 -2.14 -10.01 -1.65
C PRO A 66 -2.23 -11.45 -2.15
N SER A 67 -3.32 -12.11 -1.77
CA SER A 67 -3.66 -13.46 -2.24
C SER A 67 -5.01 -13.44 -2.95
N LYS A 68 -5.26 -14.45 -3.78
CA LYS A 68 -6.49 -14.54 -4.57
C LYS A 68 -7.68 -14.87 -3.66
N VAL A 69 -8.71 -14.02 -3.70
CA VAL A 69 -10.03 -14.28 -3.12
C VAL A 69 -11.08 -14.36 -4.22
N ASP A 70 -12.07 -15.23 -4.04
CA ASP A 70 -13.17 -15.37 -4.99
C ASP A 70 -13.92 -14.05 -5.13
N ALA A 71 -14.29 -13.69 -6.36
CA ALA A 71 -15.07 -12.50 -6.64
C ALA A 71 -16.12 -12.75 -7.72
N LYS A 72 -17.17 -11.93 -7.68
CA LYS A 72 -18.21 -11.86 -8.70
C LYS A 72 -18.14 -10.49 -9.37
N GLN A 73 -17.90 -10.50 -10.67
CA GLN A 73 -17.93 -9.30 -11.51
C GLN A 73 -19.30 -9.21 -12.18
N HIS A 74 -19.95 -8.06 -12.06
CA HIS A 74 -21.27 -7.83 -12.65
C HIS A 74 -21.43 -6.38 -13.11
N SER A 75 -22.24 -6.14 -14.13
CA SER A 75 -22.71 -4.81 -14.48
C SER A 75 -24.13 -4.61 -13.95
N VAL A 76 -24.41 -3.40 -13.47
CA VAL A 76 -25.74 -2.99 -13.04
C VAL A 76 -26.15 -1.83 -13.95
N TYR A 77 -27.25 -1.98 -14.67
CA TYR A 77 -27.74 -0.94 -15.56
C TYR A 77 -29.27 -0.84 -15.53
N GLU A 78 -29.80 0.35 -15.77
CA GLU A 78 -31.24 0.55 -15.89
C GLU A 78 -31.70 0.37 -17.33
N MET A 79 -32.67 -0.53 -17.54
CA MET A 79 -33.31 -0.72 -18.82
C MET A 79 -34.82 -0.80 -18.62
N ASN A 80 -35.57 0.11 -19.26
CA ASN A 80 -37.04 0.18 -19.15
C ASN A 80 -37.56 0.34 -17.71
N ASN A 81 -36.99 1.25 -16.90
CA ASN A 81 -37.34 1.44 -15.49
C ASN A 81 -37.16 0.17 -14.61
N LYS A 82 -36.31 -0.76 -15.04
CA LYS A 82 -35.90 -1.91 -14.24
C LYS A 82 -34.38 -1.96 -14.17
N THR A 83 -33.87 -2.12 -12.96
CA THR A 83 -32.46 -2.46 -12.73
C THR A 83 -32.23 -3.88 -13.22
N GLN A 84 -31.32 -4.05 -14.17
CA GLN A 84 -30.80 -5.35 -14.61
C GLN A 84 -29.39 -5.54 -14.06
N GLU A 85 -29.08 -6.78 -13.69
CA GLU A 85 -27.75 -7.22 -13.28
C GLU A 85 -27.28 -8.29 -14.26
N GLU A 86 -26.14 -8.06 -14.91
CA GLU A 86 -25.50 -9.05 -15.78
C GLU A 86 -24.18 -9.49 -15.16
N VAL A 87 -24.02 -10.80 -14.95
CA VAL A 87 -22.77 -11.37 -14.42
C VAL A 87 -21.76 -11.47 -15.56
N LEU A 88 -20.66 -10.73 -15.42
CA LEU A 88 -19.60 -10.64 -16.42
C LEU A 88 -18.52 -11.72 -16.21
N GLY A 89 -18.31 -12.16 -14.97
CA GLY A 89 -17.29 -13.16 -14.64
C GLY A 89 -17.16 -13.48 -13.15
N HIS A 90 -16.29 -14.44 -12.85
CA HIS A 90 -15.99 -14.93 -11.50
C HIS A 90 -14.48 -14.93 -11.19
N ASP A 91 -13.70 -14.09 -11.89
CA ASP A 91 -12.26 -14.11 -11.74
C ASP A 91 -11.84 -13.67 -10.33
N PRO A 92 -10.94 -14.42 -9.68
CA PRO A 92 -10.49 -14.07 -8.35
C PRO A 92 -9.68 -12.77 -8.36
N VAL A 93 -9.79 -12.01 -7.29
CA VAL A 93 -9.10 -10.73 -7.12
C VAL A 93 -8.03 -10.80 -6.04
N ASP A 94 -7.02 -9.95 -6.14
CA ASP A 94 -6.00 -9.83 -5.11
C ASP A 94 -6.55 -9.13 -3.86
N ALA A 95 -6.36 -9.76 -2.71
CA ALA A 95 -6.76 -9.24 -1.41
C ALA A 95 -5.63 -9.39 -0.40
N THR A 96 -5.24 -8.26 0.18
CA THR A 96 -4.30 -8.19 1.29
C THR A 96 -4.96 -8.74 2.55
N ALA A 97 -4.30 -9.68 3.21
CA ALA A 97 -4.83 -10.35 4.39
C ALA A 97 -4.00 -10.03 5.63
N ILE A 98 -4.68 -9.79 6.76
CA ILE A 98 -4.07 -9.75 8.08
C ILE A 98 -3.80 -11.19 8.51
N ASP A 99 -2.60 -11.43 9.02
CA ASP A 99 -2.15 -12.72 9.46
C ASP A 99 -1.91 -12.73 10.96
N VAL A 100 -2.55 -13.68 11.64
CA VAL A 100 -2.51 -13.80 13.08
C VAL A 100 -2.06 -15.19 13.46
N THR A 101 -0.94 -15.26 14.19
CA THR A 101 -0.43 -16.51 14.75
C THR A 101 -0.71 -16.55 16.25
N LEU A 102 -1.45 -17.56 16.67
CA LEU A 102 -1.90 -17.75 18.04
C LEU A 102 -1.16 -18.92 18.66
N LYS A 103 -0.79 -18.75 19.93
CA LYS A 103 -0.16 -19.80 20.73
C LYS A 103 -1.02 -20.06 21.95
N ASN A 104 -1.31 -21.33 22.21
CA ASN A 104 -2.03 -21.76 23.40
C ASN A 104 -1.08 -22.54 24.30
N ASP A 105 -0.57 -21.89 25.35
CA ASP A 105 0.34 -22.54 26.32
C ASP A 105 -0.41 -23.39 27.35
N GLY A 106 -1.74 -23.30 27.35
CA GLY A 106 -2.61 -24.07 28.22
C GLY A 106 -2.69 -25.54 27.85
N THR A 107 -3.31 -26.32 28.73
CA THR A 107 -3.52 -27.76 28.56
C THR A 107 -4.86 -28.10 27.90
N ALA A 108 -5.79 -27.14 27.82
CA ALA A 108 -7.10 -27.28 27.19
C ALA A 108 -7.18 -26.49 25.85
N PRO A 109 -8.03 -26.90 24.91
CA PRO A 109 -8.28 -26.11 23.69
C PRO A 109 -8.82 -24.72 24.02
N ALA A 110 -8.38 -23.71 23.27
CA ALA A 110 -8.92 -22.37 23.28
C ALA A 110 -9.77 -22.17 22.02
N VAL A 111 -11.01 -21.68 22.17
CA VAL A 111 -11.91 -21.48 21.05
C VAL A 111 -12.17 -19.99 20.86
N LEU A 112 -11.85 -19.49 19.67
CA LEU A 112 -12.30 -18.19 19.21
C LEU A 112 -13.69 -18.31 18.60
N LEU A 113 -14.59 -17.43 19.04
CA LEU A 113 -15.97 -17.30 18.55
C LEU A 113 -16.14 -16.13 17.56
N GLY A 114 -15.16 -15.26 17.46
CA GLY A 114 -15.17 -14.19 16.47
C GLY A 114 -13.98 -13.25 16.53
N ALA A 115 -13.98 -12.30 15.61
CA ALA A 115 -13.11 -11.14 15.60
C ALA A 115 -13.94 -9.86 15.57
N ASP A 116 -13.55 -8.88 16.36
CA ASP A 116 -14.09 -7.53 16.34
C ASP A 116 -13.06 -6.64 15.66
N VAL A 117 -13.36 -6.21 14.43
CA VAL A 117 -12.46 -5.37 13.65
C VAL A 117 -12.89 -3.92 13.78
N LYS A 118 -12.13 -3.16 14.56
CA LYS A 118 -12.34 -1.73 14.76
C LYS A 118 -11.64 -0.94 13.67
N VAL A 119 -12.41 -0.43 12.72
CA VAL A 119 -11.92 0.41 11.64
C VAL A 119 -11.64 1.82 12.17
N ILE A 120 -10.36 2.20 12.17
CA ILE A 120 -9.88 3.51 12.64
C ILE A 120 -9.85 4.49 11.46
N TYR A 121 -9.41 4.00 10.31
CA TYR A 121 -9.31 4.77 9.08
C TYR A 121 -9.69 3.87 7.89
N ALA A 122 -10.44 4.43 6.96
CA ALA A 122 -10.83 3.76 5.72
C ALA A 122 -11.24 4.83 4.72
N GLU A 123 -10.51 4.95 3.62
CA GLU A 123 -10.78 5.89 2.52
C GLU A 123 -10.47 5.23 1.18
N THR A 124 -11.19 5.63 0.14
CA THR A 124 -10.88 5.25 -1.24
C THR A 124 -9.82 6.18 -1.83
N LEU A 125 -8.97 5.65 -2.71
CA LEU A 125 -8.11 6.46 -3.58
C LEU A 125 -8.87 6.79 -4.86
N ASP A 126 -8.97 8.07 -5.21
CA ASP A 126 -9.66 8.47 -6.43
C ASP A 126 -8.93 7.95 -7.69
N ASP A 127 -9.67 7.60 -8.74
CA ASP A 127 -9.09 7.29 -10.04
C ASP A 127 -8.64 8.58 -10.73
N CYS A 128 -7.32 8.75 -10.86
CA CYS A 128 -6.75 9.94 -11.48
C CYS A 128 -6.62 9.85 -13.00
N ASN A 129 -6.97 8.72 -13.64
CA ASN A 129 -6.87 8.49 -15.10
C ASN A 129 -8.09 8.96 -15.91
N GLU A 130 -9.23 9.25 -15.27
CA GLU A 130 -10.53 9.48 -15.94
C GLU A 130 -10.98 8.34 -16.90
N ARG A 131 -10.37 7.15 -16.81
CA ARG A 131 -10.76 5.98 -17.60
C ARG A 131 -11.76 5.16 -16.82
N GLY A 132 -12.97 4.99 -17.36
CA GLY A 132 -13.82 3.90 -16.89
C GLY A 132 -15.16 3.76 -17.60
N GLY A 133 -15.58 2.50 -17.79
CA GLY A 133 -16.97 2.07 -17.95
C GLY A 133 -17.41 1.25 -16.73
N GLU A 134 -18.69 1.31 -16.35
CA GLU A 134 -19.23 0.83 -15.07
C GLU A 134 -19.18 -0.70 -14.91
N VAL A 135 -18.23 -1.21 -14.11
CA VAL A 135 -18.15 -2.62 -13.69
C VAL A 135 -18.19 -2.68 -12.16
N THR A 136 -18.99 -3.60 -11.61
CA THR A 136 -19.10 -3.82 -10.16
C THR A 136 -18.40 -5.11 -9.77
N VAL A 137 -17.54 -5.04 -8.76
CA VAL A 137 -16.83 -6.21 -8.21
C VAL A 137 -17.24 -6.44 -6.76
N ALA A 138 -17.72 -7.64 -6.46
CA ALA A 138 -18.00 -8.10 -5.11
C ALA A 138 -17.09 -9.28 -4.78
N ALA A 139 -16.10 -9.06 -3.89
CA ALA A 139 -15.15 -10.08 -3.48
C ALA A 139 -15.50 -10.63 -2.09
N ASP A 140 -15.19 -11.91 -1.84
CA ASP A 140 -15.56 -12.57 -0.60
C ASP A 140 -14.55 -12.31 0.53
N TYR A 141 -14.48 -11.05 0.96
CA TYR A 141 -13.68 -10.64 2.11
C TYR A 141 -14.25 -11.24 3.41
N ALA A 142 -13.36 -11.67 4.31
CA ALA A 142 -13.75 -12.16 5.62
C ALA A 142 -14.44 -11.06 6.46
N VAL A 143 -14.00 -9.81 6.30
CA VAL A 143 -14.56 -8.62 6.92
C VAL A 143 -14.96 -7.64 5.83
N LYS A 144 -16.27 -7.43 5.69
CA LYS A 144 -16.85 -6.58 4.65
C LYS A 144 -17.11 -5.17 5.18
N LEU A 145 -16.44 -4.18 4.58
CA LEU A 145 -16.67 -2.77 4.86
C LEU A 145 -17.99 -2.36 4.21
N PRO A 146 -18.91 -1.73 4.95
CA PRO A 146 -20.21 -1.37 4.42
C PRO A 146 -20.08 -0.27 3.37
N SER A 147 -20.88 -0.33 2.31
CA SER A 147 -20.91 0.69 1.25
C SER A 147 -21.22 2.09 1.79
N LYS A 148 -22.03 2.15 2.87
CA LYS A 148 -22.25 3.38 3.65
C LYS A 148 -21.45 3.32 4.95
N MET A 149 -20.28 3.94 4.94
CA MET A 149 -19.39 3.97 6.10
C MET A 149 -20.02 4.71 7.29
N PRO A 150 -20.10 4.08 8.49
CA PRO A 150 -20.43 4.76 9.73
C PRO A 150 -19.38 5.81 10.11
N GLU A 151 -19.71 6.64 11.10
CA GLU A 151 -18.72 7.54 11.70
C GLU A 151 -17.59 6.72 12.35
N ARG A 152 -16.34 7.08 12.06
CA ARG A 152 -15.15 6.38 12.55
C ARG A 152 -14.76 6.90 13.95
N PRO A 153 -14.21 6.03 14.83
CA PRO A 153 -14.00 4.61 14.60
C PRO A 153 -15.29 3.80 14.77
N PHE A 154 -15.45 2.74 13.99
CA PHE A 154 -16.57 1.80 14.12
C PHE A 154 -16.07 0.35 14.12
N THR A 155 -16.87 -0.57 14.65
CA THR A 155 -16.49 -1.98 14.78
C THR A 155 -17.37 -2.86 13.90
N ILE A 156 -16.74 -3.74 13.13
CA ILE A 156 -17.41 -4.80 12.38
C ILE A 156 -17.17 -6.13 13.11
N PRO A 157 -18.20 -6.72 13.73
CA PRO A 157 -18.08 -8.06 14.28
C PRO A 157 -18.08 -9.09 13.14
N ARG A 158 -17.17 -10.05 13.23
CA ARG A 158 -17.11 -11.23 12.37
C ARG A 158 -17.15 -12.48 13.21
N ASP A 159 -18.15 -13.33 12.99
CA ASP A 159 -18.18 -14.63 13.64
C ASP A 159 -17.15 -15.55 12.98
N ILE A 160 -16.33 -16.19 13.79
CA ILE A 160 -15.25 -17.09 13.38
C ILE A 160 -15.29 -18.23 14.37
N ARG A 161 -15.12 -19.46 13.91
CA ARG A 161 -14.90 -20.59 14.81
C ARG A 161 -13.53 -21.15 14.54
N PHE A 162 -12.58 -20.85 15.41
CA PHE A 162 -11.19 -21.28 15.30
C PHE A 162 -10.73 -21.87 16.62
N GLU A 163 -10.25 -23.10 16.61
CA GLU A 163 -9.78 -23.83 17.79
C GLU A 163 -8.26 -23.93 17.75
N VAL A 164 -7.60 -23.51 18.82
CA VAL A 164 -6.16 -23.72 19.04
C VAL A 164 -5.99 -24.75 20.14
N ARG A 165 -5.40 -25.89 19.82
CA ARG A 165 -5.23 -26.98 20.78
C ARG A 165 -4.25 -26.56 21.89
N GLY A 166 -4.38 -27.17 23.06
CA GLY A 166 -3.45 -26.94 24.16
C GLY A 166 -2.02 -27.34 23.76
N GLY A 167 -1.05 -26.49 24.05
CA GLY A 167 0.36 -26.66 23.70
C GLY A 167 0.69 -26.49 22.21
N THR A 168 -0.23 -25.96 21.39
CA THR A 168 0.01 -25.75 19.95
C THR A 168 0.09 -24.27 19.57
N THR A 169 0.61 -24.05 18.37
CA THR A 169 0.61 -22.76 17.70
C THR A 169 -0.09 -22.94 16.36
N ASP A 170 -1.13 -22.14 16.13
CA ASP A 170 -1.93 -22.19 14.91
C ASP A 170 -2.07 -20.78 14.33
N ARG A 171 -2.40 -20.72 13.03
CA ARG A 171 -2.42 -19.48 12.26
C ARG A 171 -3.74 -19.35 11.50
N PHE A 172 -4.26 -18.14 11.40
CA PHE A 172 -5.39 -17.83 10.54
C PHE A 172 -5.26 -16.44 9.92
N THR A 173 -6.04 -16.20 8.87
CA THR A 173 -5.99 -14.96 8.08
C THR A 173 -7.34 -14.26 8.03
N LEU A 174 -7.31 -12.92 8.01
CA LEU A 174 -8.48 -12.07 7.86
C LEU A 174 -8.27 -11.10 6.70
N SER A 175 -9.03 -11.29 5.62
CA SER A 175 -9.11 -10.31 4.53
C SER A 175 -10.14 -9.23 4.87
N ILE A 176 -9.78 -7.97 4.64
CA ILE A 176 -10.65 -6.82 4.85
C ILE A 176 -10.82 -6.09 3.53
N GLY A 177 -12.07 -5.83 3.15
CA GLY A 177 -12.38 -5.05 1.96
C GLY A 177 -13.86 -4.71 1.89
N PRO A 178 -14.28 -3.90 0.91
CA PRO A 178 -15.68 -3.50 0.78
C PRO A 178 -16.61 -4.66 0.44
N GLU A 179 -17.86 -4.55 0.89
CA GLU A 179 -18.94 -5.48 0.59
C GLU A 179 -19.22 -5.55 -0.92
N GLU A 180 -19.33 -4.38 -1.55
CA GLU A 180 -19.46 -4.21 -3.00
C GLU A 180 -18.61 -3.01 -3.43
N GLN A 181 -17.96 -3.11 -4.59
CA GLN A 181 -17.36 -1.96 -5.26
C GLN A 181 -18.05 -1.69 -6.57
N THR A 182 -18.94 -0.69 -6.57
CA THR A 182 -19.52 -0.08 -7.76
C THR A 182 -18.63 1.08 -8.20
N ARG A 183 -17.80 0.89 -9.23
CA ARG A 183 -17.27 1.99 -10.06
C ARG A 183 -16.49 1.47 -11.25
N SER A 184 -16.44 2.32 -12.26
CA SER A 184 -15.86 2.06 -13.57
C SER A 184 -14.35 1.76 -13.60
N SER A 185 -13.70 1.90 -12.46
CA SER A 185 -12.38 1.38 -12.14
C SER A 185 -12.43 0.85 -10.70
N THR A 186 -12.02 -0.40 -10.52
CA THR A 186 -11.82 -1.03 -9.22
C THR A 186 -10.98 -0.10 -8.35
N THR A 187 -11.56 0.49 -7.30
CA THR A 187 -10.94 1.62 -6.60
C THR A 187 -10.18 1.11 -5.37
N PRO A 188 -8.89 1.45 -5.18
CA PRO A 188 -8.15 0.98 -4.00
C PRO A 188 -8.69 1.60 -2.71
N TRP A 189 -8.73 0.81 -1.66
CA TRP A 189 -9.07 1.26 -0.31
C TRP A 189 -7.83 1.23 0.59
N VAL A 190 -7.60 2.34 1.28
CA VAL A 190 -6.57 2.44 2.32
C VAL A 190 -7.23 2.30 3.67
N ILE A 191 -6.84 1.29 4.44
CA ILE A 191 -7.51 0.86 5.67
C ILE A 191 -6.51 0.79 6.83
N VAL A 192 -6.90 1.29 7.99
CA VAL A 192 -6.23 1.03 9.28
C VAL A 192 -7.27 0.49 10.26
N ALA A 193 -7.03 -0.71 10.77
CA ALA A 193 -7.97 -1.43 11.63
C ALA A 193 -7.27 -2.11 12.81
N ASP A 194 -7.89 -2.04 13.99
CA ASP A 194 -7.48 -2.77 15.19
C ASP A 194 -8.32 -4.03 15.35
N VAL A 195 -7.65 -5.18 15.53
CA VAL A 195 -8.26 -6.50 15.55
C VAL A 195 -8.30 -7.02 16.98
N GLY A 196 -9.50 -7.24 17.50
CA GLY A 196 -9.76 -7.98 18.74
C GLY A 196 -10.32 -9.37 18.46
N LEU A 197 -9.93 -10.38 19.22
CA LEU A 197 -10.37 -11.77 19.08
C LEU A 197 -11.25 -12.13 20.26
N ARG A 198 -12.51 -12.51 20.00
CA ARG A 198 -13.48 -12.91 21.02
C ARG A 198 -13.32 -14.40 21.33
N GLY A 199 -12.93 -14.72 22.56
CA GLY A 199 -12.88 -16.08 23.09
C GLY A 199 -14.24 -16.58 23.58
N ASP A 200 -14.35 -17.90 23.75
CA ASP A 200 -15.50 -18.56 24.38
C ASP A 200 -15.60 -18.33 25.89
N ASP A 201 -14.49 -17.97 26.53
CA ASP A 201 -14.41 -17.52 27.92
C ASP A 201 -14.98 -16.10 28.16
N GLY A 202 -15.46 -15.46 27.09
CA GLY A 202 -16.03 -14.11 27.11
C GLY A 202 -14.99 -12.99 27.13
N LYS A 203 -13.68 -13.30 27.07
CA LYS A 203 -12.63 -12.29 26.97
C LYS A 203 -12.34 -11.93 25.52
N THR A 204 -11.84 -10.72 25.31
CA THR A 204 -11.31 -10.27 24.03
C THR A 204 -9.81 -10.12 24.12
N THR A 205 -9.07 -10.87 23.31
CA THR A 205 -7.62 -10.77 23.19
C THR A 205 -7.28 -9.82 22.04
N ARG A 206 -6.49 -8.79 22.30
CA ARG A 206 -6.03 -7.89 21.23
C ARG A 206 -5.01 -8.62 20.35
N ALA A 207 -5.26 -8.69 19.05
CA ALA A 207 -4.31 -9.22 18.07
C ALA A 207 -3.30 -8.17 17.62
N GLY A 208 -3.78 -6.96 17.31
CA GLY A 208 -2.93 -5.85 16.87
C GLY A 208 -3.65 -4.92 15.92
N THR A 209 -2.96 -3.86 15.52
CA THR A 209 -3.44 -2.88 14.54
C THR A 209 -2.72 -3.06 13.20
N ALA A 210 -3.49 -3.25 12.13
CA ALA A 210 -2.97 -3.41 10.77
C ALA A 210 -3.28 -2.17 9.92
N ALA A 211 -2.30 -1.75 9.11
CA ALA A 211 -2.51 -0.77 8.03
C ALA A 211 -2.27 -1.45 6.68
N LEU A 212 -3.26 -1.42 5.80
CA LEU A 212 -3.23 -2.14 4.53
C LEU A 212 -3.92 -1.36 3.41
N VAL A 213 -3.63 -1.79 2.18
CA VAL A 213 -4.39 -1.39 1.00
C VAL A 213 -5.05 -2.63 0.41
N THR A 214 -6.30 -2.51 -0.01
CA THR A 214 -6.99 -3.58 -0.76
C THR A 214 -7.47 -3.04 -2.09
N PHE A 215 -7.30 -3.84 -3.13
CA PHE A 215 -7.60 -3.47 -4.51
C PHE A 215 -8.19 -4.67 -5.22
N PRO A 216 -9.50 -4.70 -5.50
CA PRO A 216 -10.05 -5.78 -6.31
C PRO A 216 -9.44 -5.70 -7.71
N GLY A 217 -8.75 -6.74 -8.16
CA GLY A 217 -8.09 -6.80 -9.47
C GLY A 217 -6.72 -7.49 -9.37
N GLU A 218 -5.80 -7.14 -10.27
CA GLU A 218 -4.42 -7.66 -10.37
C GLU A 218 -3.42 -6.96 -9.40
N GLY A 219 -3.88 -6.48 -8.24
CA GLY A 219 -3.02 -5.86 -7.24
C GLY A 219 -2.41 -4.51 -7.64
N LEU A 220 -1.26 -4.15 -7.04
CA LEU A 220 -0.56 -2.86 -7.26
C LEU A 220 -0.10 -2.62 -8.70
N GLU A 221 -0.03 -3.64 -9.55
CA GLU A 221 0.46 -3.54 -10.93
C GLU A 221 -0.42 -2.61 -11.79
N ASN A 222 -1.73 -2.52 -11.47
CA ASN A 222 -2.66 -1.59 -12.12
C ASN A 222 -2.67 -0.18 -11.51
N LEU A 223 -1.96 0.07 -10.40
CA LEU A 223 -1.61 1.43 -9.97
C LEU A 223 -0.37 1.93 -10.71
N THR A 224 -0.35 1.69 -12.02
CA THR A 224 0.56 2.35 -12.96
C THR A 224 0.15 3.80 -13.02
N VAL A 225 0.88 4.66 -12.31
CA VAL A 225 0.64 6.09 -12.34
C VAL A 225 0.98 6.59 -13.74
N ALA A 226 -0.05 6.77 -14.57
CA ALA A 226 0.11 7.29 -15.90
C ALA A 226 0.45 8.79 -15.83
N PRO A 227 1.31 9.28 -16.73
CA PRO A 227 1.74 10.69 -16.75
C PRO A 227 0.58 11.70 -16.85
N LEU A 228 -0.59 11.30 -17.36
CA LEU A 228 -1.77 12.14 -17.58
C LEU A 228 -2.67 12.32 -16.35
N TRP A 229 -2.27 11.82 -15.19
CA TRP A 229 -3.12 11.84 -14.00
C TRP A 229 -3.33 13.25 -13.46
N ASN A 230 -4.57 13.55 -13.07
CA ASN A 230 -4.91 14.79 -12.40
C ASN A 230 -4.02 14.99 -11.15
N ARG A 231 -3.25 16.08 -11.10
CA ARG A 231 -2.26 16.33 -10.04
C ARG A 231 -2.90 16.60 -8.68
N ASP A 232 -4.05 17.27 -8.66
CA ASP A 232 -4.80 17.48 -7.43
C ASP A 232 -5.36 16.16 -6.90
N CYS A 233 -5.79 15.27 -7.80
CA CYS A 233 -6.16 13.89 -7.45
C CYS A 233 -4.97 13.11 -6.86
N ILE A 234 -3.80 13.13 -7.51
CA ILE A 234 -2.58 12.48 -7.00
C ILE A 234 -2.21 13.01 -5.62
N ARG A 235 -2.22 14.33 -5.43
CA ARG A 235 -1.90 14.96 -4.15
C ARG A 235 -2.88 14.52 -3.06
N LYS A 236 -4.18 14.57 -3.35
CA LYS A 236 -5.23 14.12 -2.43
C LYS A 236 -5.09 12.63 -2.07
N ASN A 237 -4.82 11.77 -3.05
CA ASN A 237 -4.54 10.35 -2.79
C ASN A 237 -3.27 10.18 -1.94
N GLY A 238 -2.23 10.97 -2.22
CA GLY A 238 -1.01 11.00 -1.41
C GLY A 238 -1.24 11.41 0.03
N GLU A 239 -2.09 12.42 0.27
CA GLU A 239 -2.51 12.84 1.62
C GLU A 239 -3.30 11.72 2.32
N THR A 240 -4.20 11.02 1.62
CA THR A 240 -4.93 9.85 2.14
C THR A 240 -3.97 8.73 2.58
N VAL A 241 -3.00 8.37 1.72
CA VAL A 241 -2.00 7.34 2.05
C VAL A 241 -1.09 7.80 3.19
N ALA A 242 -0.61 9.05 3.16
CA ALA A 242 0.26 9.60 4.21
C ALA A 242 -0.44 9.63 5.57
N LYS A 243 -1.74 9.97 5.59
CA LYS A 243 -2.55 9.92 6.82
C LYS A 243 -2.61 8.50 7.38
N ALA A 244 -2.87 7.49 6.55
CA ALA A 244 -2.87 6.09 7.00
C ALA A 244 -1.50 5.65 7.53
N LEU A 245 -0.41 6.00 6.83
CA LEU A 245 0.95 5.70 7.25
C LEU A 245 1.35 6.39 8.56
N SER A 246 0.78 7.57 8.84
CA SER A 246 1.02 8.30 10.09
C SER A 246 0.33 7.67 11.31
N LEU A 247 -0.70 6.84 11.09
CA LEU A 247 -1.38 6.16 12.17
C LEU A 247 -0.50 5.02 12.71
N GLN A 248 -0.57 4.82 14.02
CA GLN A 248 0.16 3.74 14.68
C GLN A 248 -0.44 2.40 14.25
N ALA A 249 0.40 1.51 13.71
CA ALA A 249 0.05 0.15 13.34
C ALA A 249 1.19 -0.78 13.75
N ASP A 250 0.83 -1.94 14.28
CA ASP A 250 1.75 -3.01 14.68
C ASP A 250 2.27 -3.76 13.43
N ALA A 251 1.44 -3.85 12.39
CA ALA A 251 1.81 -4.40 11.09
C ALA A 251 1.35 -3.50 9.94
N ARG A 252 2.16 -3.43 8.87
CA ARG A 252 1.86 -2.64 7.67
C ARG A 252 2.07 -3.47 6.41
N ALA A 253 1.18 -3.32 5.45
CA ALA A 253 1.35 -3.85 4.10
C ALA A 253 2.52 -3.16 3.39
N ASP A 254 3.37 -3.93 2.70
CA ASP A 254 4.45 -3.38 1.88
C ASP A 254 3.88 -2.55 0.72
N GLU A 255 2.71 -2.93 0.22
CA GLU A 255 1.98 -2.25 -0.84
C GLU A 255 1.60 -0.83 -0.44
N LEU A 256 1.15 -0.64 0.81
CA LEU A 256 0.80 0.68 1.33
C LEU A 256 2.03 1.59 1.43
N SER A 257 3.17 1.00 1.81
CA SER A 257 4.45 1.72 1.91
C SER A 257 4.99 2.12 0.53
N GLU A 258 4.89 1.22 -0.46
CA GLU A 258 5.22 1.49 -1.86
C GLU A 258 4.34 2.61 -2.43
N LEU A 259 3.03 2.57 -2.18
CA LEU A 259 2.12 3.64 -2.61
C LEU A 259 2.49 4.99 -2.00
N GLY A 260 2.84 5.03 -0.70
CA GLY A 260 3.30 6.24 -0.05
C GLY A 260 4.55 6.82 -0.72
N ARG A 261 5.53 5.96 -1.04
CA ARG A 261 6.74 6.39 -1.77
C ARG A 261 6.41 6.94 -3.16
N ARG A 262 5.55 6.27 -3.92
CA ARG A 262 5.11 6.72 -5.25
C ARG A 262 4.41 8.08 -5.17
N TYR A 263 3.38 8.23 -4.35
CA TYR A 263 2.65 9.49 -4.22
C TYR A 263 3.53 10.65 -3.76
N ASN A 264 4.41 10.43 -2.77
CA ASN A 264 5.30 11.47 -2.29
C ASN A 264 6.32 11.91 -3.36
N SER A 265 6.86 10.97 -4.14
CA SER A 265 7.77 11.29 -5.25
C SER A 265 7.11 12.19 -6.31
N MET A 266 5.83 11.97 -6.58
CA MET A 266 5.07 12.73 -7.56
C MET A 266 4.58 14.09 -7.03
N ALA A 267 4.28 14.18 -5.74
CA ALA A 267 3.91 15.44 -5.11
C ALA A 267 5.11 16.41 -4.95
N SER A 268 6.30 15.86 -4.72
CA SER A 268 7.57 16.61 -4.61
C SER A 268 8.21 16.96 -5.96
N ALA A 269 7.54 16.64 -7.07
CA ALA A 269 7.99 16.92 -8.44
C ALA A 269 7.93 18.40 -8.85
N THR A 270 7.57 19.32 -7.95
CA THR A 270 7.53 20.77 -8.19
C THR A 270 8.92 21.44 -8.15
N GLY A 271 9.98 20.66 -8.35
CA GLY A 271 11.36 21.14 -8.38
C GLY A 271 11.61 22.11 -9.52
N ARG A 272 12.56 23.05 -9.31
CA ARG A 272 13.00 23.99 -10.36
C ARG A 272 13.38 23.23 -11.63
N PRO A 273 13.16 23.79 -12.84
CA PRO A 273 13.59 23.16 -14.08
C PRO A 273 15.06 22.74 -13.97
N ALA A 274 15.35 21.50 -14.32
CA ALA A 274 16.73 21.07 -14.49
C ALA A 274 17.43 22.00 -15.50
N GLN A 275 18.74 22.16 -15.39
CA GLN A 275 19.49 22.74 -16.50
C GLN A 275 19.35 21.83 -17.72
N SER A 276 19.14 22.43 -18.89
CA SER A 276 19.11 21.66 -20.13
C SER A 276 20.46 20.99 -20.36
N ALA A 277 20.43 19.69 -20.61
CA ALA A 277 21.59 18.95 -21.08
C ALA A 277 21.54 18.93 -22.60
N CYS A 278 22.68 19.16 -23.25
CA CYS A 278 22.76 19.22 -24.72
C CYS A 278 23.93 18.40 -25.24
N THR A 279 23.78 17.83 -26.42
CA THR A 279 24.82 17.18 -27.20
C THR A 279 24.73 17.67 -28.63
N GLU A 280 25.88 18.03 -29.20
CA GLU A 280 25.99 18.55 -30.57
C GLU A 280 26.81 17.58 -31.43
N ARG A 281 26.46 17.47 -32.72
CA ARG A 281 27.15 16.60 -33.66
C ARG A 281 27.44 17.33 -34.98
N THR A 282 28.62 17.04 -35.53
CA THR A 282 29.13 17.62 -36.79
C THR A 282 28.91 16.72 -38.01
N THR A 283 28.23 15.58 -37.88
CA THR A 283 27.83 14.65 -38.95
C THR A 283 26.36 14.21 -38.77
N GLY A 284 25.69 13.73 -39.84
CA GLY A 284 24.27 13.34 -39.84
C GLY A 284 23.28 14.51 -39.89
N GLU A 285 21.98 14.24 -40.06
CA GLU A 285 20.93 15.29 -40.19
C GLU A 285 20.61 16.03 -38.87
N ILE A 286 20.86 15.40 -37.72
CA ILE A 286 20.62 15.99 -36.40
C ILE A 286 21.89 16.74 -35.96
N ARG A 287 21.80 18.07 -35.83
CA ARG A 287 22.90 18.96 -35.43
C ARG A 287 23.03 19.05 -33.92
N LYS A 288 21.91 19.14 -33.20
CA LYS A 288 21.86 19.31 -31.76
C LYS A 288 20.68 18.57 -31.17
N LEU A 289 20.90 17.96 -30.03
CA LEU A 289 19.88 17.35 -29.19
C LEU A 289 20.03 17.93 -27.79
N CYS A 290 18.99 18.55 -27.27
CA CYS A 290 18.89 18.93 -25.88
C CYS A 290 17.71 18.23 -25.21
N GLY A 291 17.85 17.95 -23.93
CA GLY A 291 16.79 17.43 -23.09
C GLY A 291 16.74 18.19 -21.77
N VAL A 292 15.53 18.43 -21.27
CA VAL A 292 15.31 19.04 -19.96
C VAL A 292 14.10 18.40 -19.27
N PHE A 293 14.27 18.11 -17.98
CA PHE A 293 13.15 17.85 -17.09
C PHE A 293 12.73 19.14 -16.41
N ALA A 294 11.50 19.55 -16.64
CA ALA A 294 10.88 20.66 -15.93
C ALA A 294 9.56 20.17 -15.34
N ASN A 295 9.52 20.06 -14.00
CA ASN A 295 8.44 19.40 -13.28
C ASN A 295 8.22 17.96 -13.81
N ASP A 296 7.06 17.69 -14.38
CA ASP A 296 6.65 16.43 -14.98
C ASP A 296 6.76 16.40 -16.51
N ARG A 297 7.34 17.44 -17.12
CA ARG A 297 7.55 17.47 -18.57
C ARG A 297 8.97 17.13 -18.93
N LEU A 298 9.11 16.21 -19.86
CA LEU A 298 10.31 16.03 -20.64
C LEU A 298 10.18 16.87 -21.91
N THR A 299 11.07 17.85 -22.05
CA THR A 299 11.22 18.59 -23.30
C THR A 299 12.46 18.09 -24.02
N ILE A 300 12.28 17.72 -25.29
CA ILE A 300 13.33 17.33 -26.22
C ILE A 300 13.38 18.41 -27.29
N ASP A 301 14.51 19.12 -27.36
CA ASP A 301 14.78 20.09 -28.42
C ASP A 301 15.78 19.50 -29.41
N LEU A 302 15.35 19.39 -30.66
CA LEU A 302 16.14 18.90 -31.78
C LEU A 302 16.41 20.05 -32.74
N GLU A 303 17.67 20.19 -33.13
CA GLU A 303 18.03 21.06 -34.23
C GLU A 303 18.53 20.23 -35.40
N LEU A 304 17.86 20.36 -36.53
CA LEU A 304 18.24 19.72 -37.77
C LEU A 304 19.19 20.61 -38.58
N ARG A 305 19.93 20.00 -39.51
CA ARG A 305 20.70 20.77 -40.50
C ARG A 305 19.82 21.47 -41.52
N ARG A 306 18.68 20.87 -41.82
CA ARG A 306 17.73 21.31 -42.83
C ARG A 306 16.32 21.23 -42.27
N PRO A 307 15.40 22.09 -42.72
CA PRO A 307 14.00 21.99 -42.32
C PRO A 307 13.43 20.59 -42.60
N PRO A 308 12.55 20.05 -41.72
CA PRO A 308 11.95 18.75 -41.94
C PRO A 308 11.12 18.74 -43.23
N LEU A 309 11.21 17.65 -43.99
CA LEU A 309 10.50 17.49 -45.26
C LEU A 309 9.40 16.42 -45.11
N PRO A 310 8.14 16.75 -45.48
CA PRO A 310 7.05 15.80 -45.42
C PRO A 310 7.35 14.53 -46.23
N GLY A 311 7.11 13.36 -45.63
CA GLY A 311 7.34 12.04 -46.22
C GLY A 311 8.81 11.57 -46.19
N SER A 312 9.77 12.41 -45.82
CA SER A 312 11.20 12.07 -45.82
C SER A 312 11.84 12.14 -44.43
N THR A 313 11.27 12.95 -43.52
CA THR A 313 11.74 13.06 -42.14
C THR A 313 11.06 12.02 -41.27
N VAL A 314 11.85 11.06 -40.79
CA VAL A 314 11.40 10.02 -39.85
C VAL A 314 12.42 9.90 -38.73
N LEU A 315 11.96 10.01 -37.48
CA LEU A 315 12.77 9.97 -36.28
C LEU A 315 12.37 8.77 -35.41
N GLY A 316 13.36 8.11 -34.82
CA GLY A 316 13.18 7.20 -33.70
C GLY A 316 13.70 7.88 -32.44
N ILE A 317 12.86 8.01 -31.43
CA ILE A 317 13.27 8.49 -30.11
C ILE A 317 13.21 7.30 -29.17
N THR A 318 14.27 7.10 -28.39
CA THR A 318 14.29 6.16 -27.29
C THR A 318 14.64 6.91 -26.01
N VAL A 319 13.82 6.74 -24.97
CA VAL A 319 14.11 7.27 -23.63
C VAL A 319 14.31 6.11 -22.69
N SER A 320 15.42 6.10 -21.95
CA SER A 320 15.78 5.04 -21.02
C SER A 320 16.16 5.54 -19.65
N GLY A 321 15.81 4.79 -18.60
CA GLY A 321 16.28 5.02 -17.23
C GLY A 321 17.76 4.66 -17.05
N ARG A 322 18.35 5.01 -15.88
CA ARG A 322 19.78 4.84 -15.55
C ARG A 322 20.37 3.45 -15.84
N ASN A 323 19.56 2.39 -15.74
CA ASN A 323 19.98 1.01 -15.94
C ASN A 323 19.59 0.45 -17.33
N GLY A 324 19.20 1.30 -18.28
CA GLY A 324 18.64 0.89 -19.57
C GLY A 324 17.19 0.41 -19.49
N LYS A 325 16.58 0.43 -18.30
CA LYS A 325 15.16 0.18 -18.06
C LYS A 325 14.59 1.27 -17.14
N PRO A 326 13.32 1.66 -17.30
CA PRO A 326 12.43 1.28 -18.40
C PRO A 326 12.87 1.95 -19.72
N GLN A 327 12.49 1.36 -20.85
CA GLN A 327 12.80 1.86 -22.20
C GLN A 327 11.49 2.23 -22.90
N TYR A 328 11.45 3.41 -23.50
CA TYR A 328 10.28 3.96 -24.18
C TYR A 328 10.68 4.36 -25.60
N THR A 329 10.03 3.81 -26.63
CA THR A 329 10.44 4.06 -28.02
C THR A 329 9.28 4.51 -28.92
N PRO A 330 8.98 5.82 -28.99
CA PRO A 330 8.10 6.34 -30.04
C PRO A 330 8.82 6.45 -31.40
N GLY A 331 8.13 6.01 -32.46
CA GLY A 331 8.48 6.36 -33.83
C GLY A 331 7.72 7.61 -34.26
N MET A 332 8.36 8.51 -35.02
CA MET A 332 7.69 9.71 -35.53
C MET A 332 8.00 9.89 -37.00
N ALA A 333 6.98 10.18 -37.80
CA ALA A 333 7.10 10.47 -39.21
C ALA A 333 6.42 11.80 -39.54
N TYR A 334 7.15 12.72 -40.17
CA TYR A 334 6.57 13.96 -40.65
C TYR A 334 5.89 13.68 -41.98
N LYS A 335 4.56 13.83 -42.06
CA LYS A 335 3.75 13.50 -43.23
C LYS A 335 3.07 14.75 -43.79
N ALA A 336 2.77 14.72 -45.09
CA ALA A 336 1.84 15.67 -45.64
C ALA A 336 0.44 15.26 -45.17
N ASP A 337 -0.17 16.05 -44.28
CA ASP A 337 -1.56 15.84 -43.90
C ASP A 337 -2.44 16.36 -45.04
N TYR A 338 -3.02 15.43 -45.78
CA TYR A 338 -3.85 15.74 -46.95
C TYR A 338 -5.25 16.25 -46.55
N ASP A 339 -5.69 16.02 -45.30
CA ASP A 339 -7.04 16.37 -44.83
C ASP A 339 -7.08 17.77 -44.20
N GLN A 340 -5.97 18.24 -43.61
CA GLN A 340 -5.89 19.56 -42.96
C GLN A 340 -5.15 20.64 -43.77
N GLY A 341 -4.64 20.30 -44.96
CA GLY A 341 -4.01 21.25 -45.89
C GLY A 341 -2.65 21.82 -45.41
N SER A 342 -2.08 21.29 -44.33
CA SER A 342 -0.76 21.65 -43.80
C SER A 342 -0.01 20.39 -43.33
N PRO A 343 1.29 20.23 -43.60
CA PRO A 343 2.04 19.05 -43.17
C PRO A 343 2.13 18.93 -41.64
N GLY A 344 1.98 17.71 -41.12
CA GLY A 344 1.91 17.40 -39.69
C GLY A 344 2.73 16.17 -39.29
N TRP A 345 2.95 15.98 -37.99
CA TRP A 345 3.62 14.80 -37.47
C TRP A 345 2.61 13.68 -37.19
N ASP A 346 2.94 12.50 -37.67
CA ASP A 346 2.30 11.25 -37.27
C ASP A 346 3.22 10.50 -36.30
N VAL A 347 2.66 10.05 -35.19
CA VAL A 347 3.40 9.35 -34.12
C VAL A 347 2.98 7.90 -34.15
N ASP A 348 3.92 7.02 -34.50
CA ASP A 348 3.71 5.59 -34.54
C ASP A 348 4.02 4.98 -33.17
N TYR A 349 2.98 4.45 -32.54
CA TYR A 349 3.03 3.77 -31.25
C TYR A 349 3.39 2.29 -31.46
N THR A 350 4.57 1.99 -31.99
CA THR A 350 5.04 0.59 -32.04
C THR A 350 5.47 0.11 -30.66
N SER A 351 4.55 -0.53 -29.93
CA SER A 351 4.89 -1.37 -28.77
C SER A 351 5.68 -2.59 -29.26
N LYS A 352 6.97 -2.66 -28.93
CA LYS A 352 7.66 -3.95 -28.88
C LYS A 352 7.56 -4.45 -27.44
N ASN A 353 6.97 -5.63 -27.26
CA ASN A 353 7.04 -6.41 -26.01
C ASN A 353 6.34 -5.81 -24.76
N GLY A 354 5.22 -5.09 -24.90
CA GLY A 354 4.42 -4.67 -23.73
C GLY A 354 5.01 -3.51 -22.93
N GLU A 355 6.02 -2.81 -23.46
CA GLU A 355 6.53 -1.58 -22.85
C GLU A 355 5.50 -0.45 -22.97
N VAL A 356 5.24 0.22 -21.85
CA VAL A 356 4.38 1.42 -21.74
C VAL A 356 4.90 2.48 -22.70
N VAL A 357 4.03 3.20 -23.40
CA VAL A 357 4.44 4.17 -24.43
C VAL A 357 4.45 5.60 -23.88
N LEU A 358 5.55 6.34 -24.10
CA LEU A 358 5.58 7.78 -23.92
C LEU A 358 4.55 8.39 -24.88
N GLN A 359 3.46 8.98 -24.37
CA GLN A 359 2.42 9.56 -25.23
C GLN A 359 2.88 10.93 -25.76
N VAL A 360 3.40 10.95 -26.98
CA VAL A 360 3.66 12.18 -27.72
C VAL A 360 2.48 12.40 -28.65
N ARG A 361 1.73 13.48 -28.45
CA ARG A 361 0.63 13.83 -29.35
C ARG A 361 1.10 14.87 -30.38
N PRO A 362 0.44 14.98 -31.54
CA PRO A 362 0.81 15.98 -32.55
C PRO A 362 0.85 17.41 -31.98
N GLU A 363 -0.04 17.74 -31.04
CA GLU A 363 -0.06 19.05 -30.35
C GLU A 363 1.13 19.29 -29.41
N ASP A 364 1.87 18.25 -29.03
CA ASP A 364 3.06 18.35 -28.17
C ASP A 364 4.33 18.68 -28.98
N ILE A 365 4.21 18.84 -30.31
CA ILE A 365 5.32 19.05 -31.25
C ILE A 365 5.24 20.45 -31.89
N GLU A 366 6.27 21.25 -31.70
CA GLU A 366 6.44 22.58 -32.30
C GLU A 366 7.57 22.56 -33.35
N ILE A 367 7.36 23.21 -34.49
CA ILE A 367 8.37 23.30 -35.56
C ILE A 367 8.62 24.77 -35.91
N HIS A 368 9.89 25.16 -35.88
CA HIS A 368 10.33 26.48 -36.32
C HIS A 368 11.59 26.36 -37.17
N GLY A 369 11.41 26.37 -38.50
CA GLY A 369 12.51 26.24 -39.45
C GLY A 369 13.21 24.89 -39.31
N THR A 370 14.43 24.90 -38.76
CA THR A 370 15.24 23.70 -38.49
C THR A 370 15.05 23.14 -37.08
N SER A 371 14.29 23.81 -36.22
CA SER A 371 14.05 23.39 -34.84
C SER A 371 12.79 22.56 -34.74
N ILE A 372 12.87 21.43 -34.03
CA ILE A 372 11.74 20.61 -33.61
C ILE A 372 11.79 20.52 -32.09
N LYS A 373 10.72 20.96 -31.43
CA LYS A 373 10.57 20.87 -29.98
C LYS A 373 9.43 19.93 -29.64
N ILE A 374 9.70 18.98 -28.76
CA ILE A 374 8.73 17.99 -28.31
C ILE A 374 8.60 18.15 -26.80
N SER A 375 7.41 18.47 -26.33
CA SER A 375 7.15 18.67 -24.90
C SER A 375 6.09 17.69 -24.44
N THR A 376 6.48 16.59 -23.80
CA THR A 376 5.54 15.54 -23.36
C THR A 376 5.67 15.31 -21.85
N LEU A 377 4.67 14.65 -21.27
CA LEU A 377 4.68 14.28 -19.87
C LEU A 377 5.57 13.05 -19.66
N ALA A 378 6.48 13.15 -18.68
CA ALA A 378 7.34 12.07 -18.25
C ALA A 378 6.51 11.00 -17.53
N THR A 379 6.60 9.75 -17.97
CA THR A 379 6.00 8.60 -17.28
C THR A 379 6.55 8.49 -15.85
N ALA A 380 5.76 7.94 -14.91
CA ALA A 380 6.17 7.82 -13.52
C ALA A 380 7.51 7.09 -13.34
N ASP A 381 7.76 6.01 -14.09
CA ASP A 381 9.03 5.29 -13.97
C ASP A 381 10.23 6.08 -14.50
N LEU A 382 10.03 6.86 -15.57
CA LEU A 382 11.03 7.78 -16.10
C LEU A 382 11.33 8.90 -15.08
N PHE A 383 10.28 9.40 -14.44
CA PHE A 383 10.38 10.39 -13.39
C PHE A 383 11.13 9.85 -12.17
N LEU A 384 10.80 8.63 -11.72
CA LEU A 384 11.43 7.94 -10.60
C LEU A 384 12.90 7.57 -10.86
N ALA A 385 13.29 7.34 -12.12
CA ALA A 385 14.67 7.02 -12.46
C ALA A 385 15.66 8.13 -12.07
N GLY A 386 15.21 9.39 -11.92
CA GLY A 386 16.00 10.56 -11.51
C GLY A 386 17.07 11.02 -12.51
N GLN A 387 17.49 10.13 -13.42
CA GLN A 387 18.35 10.35 -14.56
C GLN A 387 17.84 9.52 -15.73
N SER A 388 17.74 10.15 -16.90
CA SER A 388 17.32 9.51 -18.13
C SER A 388 18.32 9.74 -19.26
N ARG A 389 18.43 8.79 -20.17
CA ARG A 389 19.15 8.93 -21.44
C ARG A 389 18.13 9.01 -22.57
N ILE A 390 18.28 10.02 -23.42
CA ILE A 390 17.47 10.24 -24.60
C ILE A 390 18.36 9.96 -25.81
N ASP A 391 17.93 9.05 -26.66
CA ASP A 391 18.59 8.66 -27.88
C ASP A 391 17.69 9.02 -29.06
N VAL A 392 18.21 9.77 -30.03
CA VAL A 392 17.46 10.13 -31.24
C VAL A 392 18.21 9.67 -32.48
N GLN A 393 17.50 8.97 -33.35
CA GLN A 393 18.03 8.41 -34.59
C GLN A 393 17.17 8.83 -35.79
N TRP A 394 17.83 9.15 -36.89
CA TRP A 394 17.17 9.36 -38.18
C TRP A 394 16.87 8.00 -38.84
N ARG A 395 15.60 7.67 -39.08
CA ARG A 395 15.16 6.33 -39.50
C ARG A 395 15.29 6.04 -40.99
N SER A 396 15.40 7.06 -41.86
CA SER A 396 15.47 6.86 -43.31
C SER A 396 16.88 6.59 -43.85
N GLU A 397 17.90 6.54 -42.99
CA GLU A 397 19.27 6.15 -43.35
C GLU A 397 19.56 4.69 -42.96
N PRO A 398 20.37 3.95 -43.75
CA PRO A 398 20.64 2.54 -43.49
C PRO A 398 21.50 2.38 -42.24
N THR A 399 20.86 2.18 -41.07
CA THR A 399 21.32 1.47 -39.84
C THR A 399 22.72 1.73 -39.26
N ALA A 400 23.57 2.58 -39.85
CA ALA A 400 25.00 2.65 -39.53
C ALA A 400 25.39 3.88 -38.70
N GLU A 401 24.56 4.92 -38.61
CA GLU A 401 24.84 6.04 -37.72
C GLU A 401 24.36 5.75 -36.30
N GLU A 402 25.28 5.84 -35.34
CA GLU A 402 24.98 5.78 -33.91
C GLU A 402 23.96 6.86 -33.54
N PRO A 403 22.97 6.58 -32.66
CA PRO A 403 22.03 7.59 -32.22
C PRO A 403 22.75 8.77 -31.57
N LEU A 404 22.18 9.97 -31.71
CA LEU A 404 22.63 11.11 -30.91
C LEU A 404 22.00 10.97 -29.52
N SER A 405 22.83 10.98 -28.49
CA SER A 405 22.42 10.70 -27.11
C SER A 405 22.62 11.92 -26.22
N VAL A 406 21.71 12.14 -25.27
CA VAL A 406 21.90 13.10 -24.18
C VAL A 406 21.42 12.52 -22.85
N SER A 407 22.15 12.77 -21.77
CA SER A 407 21.77 12.39 -20.41
C SER A 407 21.19 13.59 -19.68
N VAL A 408 19.98 13.45 -19.16
CA VAL A 408 19.26 14.50 -18.44
C VAL A 408 19.02 14.04 -17.02
N ALA A 409 19.37 14.89 -16.05
CA ALA A 409 19.07 14.67 -14.64
C ALA A 409 17.88 15.54 -14.23
N ARG A 410 17.16 15.11 -13.19
CA ARG A 410 16.16 15.96 -12.54
C ARG A 410 16.84 17.16 -11.86
N GLY A 411 16.16 18.31 -11.85
CA GLY A 411 16.51 19.40 -10.94
C GLY A 411 16.17 18.99 -9.50
N ASP A 412 17.02 19.37 -8.56
CA ASP A 412 16.79 19.12 -7.13
C ASP A 412 15.55 19.86 -6.61
#